data_AF-A0A6I5WG84-F1
#
_entry.id   AF-A0A6I5WG84-F1
#
_cell.length_a   1.000
_cell.length_b   1.000
_cell.length_c   1.000
_cell.angle_alpha   90.00
_cell.angle_beta   90.00
_cell.angle_gamma   90.00
#
_symmetry.space_group_name_H-M   'P 1'
#
loop_
_entity.id
_entity.type
_entity.pdbx_description
1 polymer ?
#
loop_
_entity_poly.entity_id
_entity_poly.type
_entity_poly.pdbx_seq_one_letter_code
_entity_poly.pdbx_strand_id
1 'polypeptide(L)'
;MTAILNPTGPAPSTPPVPRPAAAAAERPAAGVPVGPVLDLPGEPAAALVPVNRDGRPVGAFVLSDGRVRYRPVLDPDRLLAATAGVVALGLLAAGAAVAARRRPPAIGTVTMGPGGWVSLKGLPLPPARTPRPWWARLLRARRLVVQR
;
A
#
# COMPACT_ATOMS: atom_id res chain seq x y z
N MET A 1 21.28 53.84 14.46
CA MET A 1 21.34 52.92 15.62
C MET A 1 19.94 52.39 15.86
N THR A 2 19.67 51.17 15.40
CA THR A 2 18.34 50.54 15.36
C THR A 2 18.28 49.48 16.47
N ALA A 3 17.38 49.68 17.45
CA ALA A 3 17.16 48.73 18.53
C ALA A 3 16.26 47.57 18.05
N ILE A 4 16.74 46.34 18.22
CA ILE A 4 16.00 45.10 17.95
C ILE A 4 15.15 44.81 19.19
N LEU A 5 13.84 45.01 19.08
CA LEU A 5 12.87 44.57 20.09
C LEU A 5 12.72 43.05 19.99
N ASN A 6 13.22 42.34 20.99
CA ASN A 6 13.10 40.90 21.12
C ASN A 6 11.76 40.57 21.82
N PRO A 7 10.77 39.94 21.15
CA PRO A 7 9.48 39.64 21.75
C PRO A 7 9.57 38.31 22.51
N THR A 8 10.28 38.30 23.64
CA THR A 8 10.28 37.16 24.56
C THR A 8 9.90 37.64 25.95
N GLY A 9 8.61 37.95 26.11
CA GLY A 9 8.00 37.94 27.43
C GLY A 9 7.87 36.49 27.93
N PRO A 10 7.87 36.25 29.26
CA PRO A 10 7.71 34.91 29.81
C PRO A 10 6.35 34.34 29.43
N ALA A 11 6.33 33.18 28.78
CA ALA A 11 5.11 32.49 28.41
C ALA A 11 4.34 32.03 29.67
N PRO A 12 3.00 32.16 29.74
CA PRO A 12 2.23 31.59 30.82
C PRO A 12 2.32 30.05 30.76
N SER A 13 2.78 29.43 31.85
CA SER A 13 2.81 27.99 32.01
C SER A 13 1.39 27.45 32.16
N THR A 14 0.81 26.97 31.06
CA THR A 14 -0.41 26.17 31.09
C THR A 14 -0.10 24.80 31.70
N PRO A 15 -0.85 24.32 32.71
CA PRO A 15 -0.70 22.95 33.18
C PRO A 15 -1.17 21.98 32.08
N PRO A 16 -0.55 20.80 31.94
CA PRO A 16 -0.99 19.82 30.96
C PRO A 16 -2.39 19.33 31.31
N VAL A 17 -3.32 19.46 30.36
CA VAL A 17 -4.65 18.87 30.44
C VAL A 17 -4.49 17.37 30.69
N PRO A 18 -5.13 16.78 31.71
CA PRO A 18 -5.11 15.34 31.90
C PRO A 18 -5.75 14.71 30.67
N ARG A 19 -4.93 13.98 29.89
CA ARG A 19 -5.38 13.18 28.76
C ARG A 19 -6.52 12.30 29.28
N PRO A 20 -7.74 12.35 28.71
CA PRO A 20 -8.76 11.37 29.06
C PRO A 20 -8.12 10.00 28.87
N ALA A 21 -8.09 9.23 29.96
CA ALA A 21 -7.59 7.86 29.96
C ALA A 21 -8.12 7.20 28.69
N ALA A 22 -7.21 6.69 27.85
CA ALA A 22 -7.55 5.98 26.64
C ALA A 22 -8.62 4.96 27.02
N ALA A 23 -9.87 5.31 26.73
CA ALA A 23 -11.03 4.51 27.02
C ALA A 23 -10.81 3.26 26.20
N ALA A 24 -10.44 2.19 26.90
CA ALA A 24 -10.23 0.85 26.40
C ALA A 24 -9.57 0.82 25.02
N ALA A 25 -8.24 0.66 24.98
CA ALA A 25 -7.72 -0.24 23.98
C ALA A 25 -8.61 -1.49 24.02
N GLU A 26 -9.40 -1.68 22.96
CA GLU A 26 -10.19 -2.90 22.79
C GLU A 26 -9.28 -4.04 23.18
N ARG A 27 -9.68 -4.80 24.21
CA ARG A 27 -9.05 -6.09 24.48
C ARG A 27 -8.98 -6.78 23.12
N PRO A 28 -7.79 -7.18 22.62
CA PRO A 28 -7.73 -7.94 21.39
C PRO A 28 -8.74 -9.07 21.53
N ALA A 29 -9.72 -9.06 20.63
CA ALA A 29 -10.83 -9.99 20.63
C ALA A 29 -10.26 -11.41 20.76
N ALA A 30 -10.82 -12.16 21.72
CA ALA A 30 -10.65 -13.59 21.96
C ALA A 30 -9.30 -14.20 21.53
N GLY A 31 -8.48 -14.55 22.53
CA GLY A 31 -7.18 -15.21 22.34
C GLY A 31 -7.21 -16.26 21.23
N VAL A 32 -6.22 -16.20 20.35
CA VAL A 32 -6.01 -17.18 19.28
C VAL A 32 -6.18 -18.57 19.89
N PRO A 33 -7.09 -19.42 19.39
CA PRO A 33 -7.33 -20.73 19.97
C PRO A 33 -6.04 -21.54 19.94
N VAL A 34 -5.45 -21.66 21.13
CA VAL A 34 -4.29 -22.48 21.41
C VAL A 34 -4.78 -23.92 21.40
N GLY A 35 -4.34 -24.72 20.44
CA GLY A 35 -4.75 -26.11 20.37
C GLY A 35 -4.13 -26.95 21.51
N PRO A 36 -4.55 -28.22 21.65
CA PRO A 36 -4.05 -29.08 22.72
C PRO A 36 -2.52 -29.19 22.66
N VAL A 37 -1.88 -29.25 23.82
CA VAL A 37 -0.45 -29.54 23.93
C VAL A 37 -0.24 -30.97 23.43
N LEU A 38 0.59 -31.13 22.42
CA LEU A 38 0.97 -32.41 21.85
C LEU A 38 2.40 -32.72 22.28
N ASP A 39 2.58 -33.74 23.10
CA ASP A 39 3.92 -34.22 23.47
C ASP A 39 4.46 -35.11 22.34
N LEU A 40 5.61 -34.73 21.79
CA LEU A 40 6.30 -35.50 20.77
C LEU A 40 7.28 -36.48 21.43
N PRO A 41 7.24 -37.77 21.06
CA PRO A 41 8.27 -38.72 21.47
C PRO A 41 9.60 -38.39 20.76
N GLY A 42 10.68 -38.27 21.52
CA GLY A 42 12.03 -38.01 21.00
C GLY A 42 12.99 -37.50 22.08
N GLU A 43 14.30 -37.58 21.80
CA GLU A 43 15.35 -36.92 22.59
C GLU A 43 15.85 -35.71 21.79
N PRO A 44 15.67 -34.46 22.27
CA PRO A 44 15.00 -34.08 23.51
C PRO A 44 13.47 -34.10 23.40
N ALA A 45 12.81 -34.38 24.53
CA ALA A 45 11.35 -34.33 24.62
C ALA A 45 10.85 -32.93 24.24
N ALA A 46 9.88 -32.88 23.32
CA ALA A 46 9.35 -31.62 22.80
C ALA A 46 7.83 -31.57 22.97
N ALA A 47 7.33 -30.47 23.53
CA ALA A 47 5.90 -30.18 23.56
C ALA A 47 5.55 -29.19 22.45
N LEU A 48 4.54 -29.53 21.66
CA LEU A 48 4.01 -28.69 20.59
C LEU A 48 2.68 -28.08 21.00
N VAL A 49 2.57 -26.78 20.80
CA VAL A 49 1.33 -26.04 21.01
C VAL A 49 0.92 -25.39 19.69
N PRO A 50 -0.05 -25.98 18.95
CA PRO A 50 -0.46 -25.46 17.66
C PRO A 50 -1.25 -24.15 17.83
N VAL A 51 -0.97 -23.21 16.93
CA VAL A 51 -1.63 -21.90 16.86
C VAL A 51 -2.52 -21.91 15.63
N ASN A 52 -3.84 -21.93 15.85
CA ASN A 52 -4.82 -21.97 14.78
C ASN A 52 -5.46 -20.59 14.57
N ARG A 53 -5.66 -20.22 13.32
CA ARG A 53 -6.48 -19.05 12.93
C ARG A 53 -7.57 -19.53 12.00
N ASP A 54 -8.82 -19.27 12.34
CA ASP A 54 -10.00 -19.66 11.55
C ASP A 54 -10.00 -21.17 11.21
N GLY A 55 -9.60 -22.01 12.17
CA GLY A 55 -9.51 -23.46 12.00
C GLY A 55 -8.31 -23.97 11.18
N ARG A 56 -7.37 -23.09 10.80
CA ARG A 56 -6.16 -23.45 10.05
C ARG A 56 -4.89 -23.27 10.90
N PRO A 57 -3.92 -24.21 10.85
CA PRO A 57 -2.65 -24.07 11.57
C PRO A 57 -1.81 -22.97 10.93
N VAL A 58 -1.45 -21.95 11.70
CA VAL A 58 -0.57 -20.85 11.28
C VAL A 58 0.87 -21.08 11.77
N GLY A 59 1.02 -21.84 12.84
CA GLY A 59 2.32 -22.16 13.41
C GLY A 59 2.16 -23.05 14.64
N ALA A 60 3.28 -23.37 15.27
CA ALA A 60 3.30 -24.02 16.57
C ALA A 60 4.38 -23.40 17.44
N PHE A 61 4.11 -23.28 18.74
CA PHE A 61 5.16 -23.10 19.72
C PHE A 61 5.75 -24.47 20.06
N VAL A 62 7.06 -24.59 19.93
CA VAL A 62 7.83 -25.78 20.27
C VAL A 62 8.56 -25.49 21.57
N LEU A 63 8.23 -26.20 22.63
CA LEU A 63 9.01 -26.24 23.86
C LEU A 63 9.95 -27.44 23.78
N SER A 64 11.25 -27.19 23.79
CA SER A 64 12.29 -28.22 23.76
C SER A 64 13.49 -27.71 24.56
N ASP A 65 14.09 -28.54 25.41
CA ASP A 65 15.21 -28.16 26.30
C ASP A 65 14.93 -26.91 27.16
N GLY A 66 13.68 -26.76 27.64
CA GLY A 66 13.24 -25.59 28.40
C GLY A 66 13.14 -24.29 27.59
N ARG A 67 13.32 -24.33 26.26
CA ARG A 67 13.23 -23.17 25.37
C ARG A 67 11.97 -23.25 24.52
N VAL A 68 11.21 -22.16 24.50
CA VAL A 68 10.05 -21.99 23.61
C VAL A 68 10.50 -21.32 22.32
N ARG A 69 10.23 -21.94 21.17
CA ARG A 69 10.45 -21.34 19.85
C ARG A 69 9.18 -21.41 19.02
N TYR A 70 8.82 -20.29 18.40
CA TYR A 70 7.75 -20.27 17.42
C TYR A 70 8.25 -20.83 16.08
N ARG A 71 7.50 -21.76 15.50
CA ARG A 71 7.72 -22.30 14.16
C ARG A 71 6.50 -21.99 13.29
N PRO A 72 6.62 -21.09 12.31
CA PRO A 72 5.53 -20.81 11.39
C PRO A 72 5.27 -22.02 10.47
N VAL A 73 4.01 -22.29 10.18
CA VAL A 73 3.62 -23.22 9.11
C VAL A 73 3.52 -22.40 7.83
N LEU A 74 4.43 -22.63 6.90
CA LEU A 74 4.41 -22.00 5.60
C LEU A 74 3.61 -22.89 4.65
N ASP A 75 2.54 -22.36 4.08
CA ASP A 75 1.78 -23.01 3.01
C ASP A 75 2.49 -22.71 1.67
N PRO A 76 3.17 -23.70 1.05
CA PRO A 76 3.94 -23.48 -0.17
C PRO A 76 3.04 -23.09 -1.34
N ASP A 77 1.82 -23.64 -1.42
CA ASP A 77 0.87 -23.35 -2.49
C ASP A 77 0.37 -21.91 -2.37
N ARG A 78 0.08 -21.47 -1.15
CA ARG A 78 -0.31 -20.08 -0.89
C ARG A 78 0.83 -19.10 -1.17
N LEU A 79 2.06 -19.45 -0.83
CA LEU A 79 3.22 -18.62 -1.13
C LEU A 79 3.45 -18.53 -2.65
N LEU A 80 3.37 -19.65 -3.36
CA LEU A 80 3.47 -19.69 -4.82
C LEU A 80 2.36 -18.87 -5.47
N ALA A 81 1.11 -19.04 -5.04
CA ALA A 81 -0.02 -18.27 -5.56
C ALA A 81 0.14 -16.76 -5.30
N ALA A 82 0.56 -16.38 -4.09
CA ALA A 82 0.81 -14.97 -3.76
C ALA A 82 1.95 -14.39 -4.61
N THR A 83 3.05 -15.12 -4.75
CA THR A 83 4.20 -14.71 -5.55
C THR A 83 3.82 -14.57 -7.03
N ALA A 84 3.11 -15.56 -7.58
CA ALA A 84 2.60 -15.52 -8.95
C ALA A 84 1.66 -14.33 -9.18
N GLY A 85 0.78 -14.03 -8.22
CA GLY A 85 -0.11 -12.86 -8.27
C GLY A 85 0.65 -11.54 -8.32
N VAL A 86 1.68 -11.37 -7.50
CA VAL A 86 2.53 -10.16 -7.49
C VAL A 86 3.29 -10.02 -8.82
N VAL A 87 3.87 -11.10 -9.33
CA VAL A 87 4.59 -11.10 -10.61
C VAL A 87 3.65 -10.75 -11.77
N ALA A 88 2.48 -11.37 -11.83
CA ALA A 88 1.49 -11.09 -12.87
C ALA A 88 1.05 -9.62 -12.85
N LEU A 89 0.78 -9.06 -11.67
CA LEU A 89 0.41 -7.65 -11.51
C LEU A 89 1.55 -6.72 -11.95
N GLY A 90 2.79 -7.03 -11.58
CA GLY A 90 3.98 -6.28 -11.99
C GLY A 90 4.16 -6.26 -13.51
N LEU A 91 4.01 -7.41 -14.16
CA LEU A 91 4.09 -7.51 -15.63
C LEU A 91 2.97 -6.73 -16.32
N LEU A 92 1.74 -6.79 -15.81
CA LEU A 92 0.61 -6.01 -16.35
C LEU A 92 0.85 -4.51 -16.21
N ALA A 93 1.33 -4.05 -15.05
CA ALA A 93 1.65 -2.65 -14.80
C ALA A 93 2.79 -2.16 -15.71
N ALA A 94 3.85 -2.95 -15.86
CA ALA A 94 4.95 -2.64 -16.77
C ALA A 94 4.48 -2.56 -18.22
N GLY A 95 3.67 -3.53 -18.68
CA GLY A 95 3.08 -3.54 -20.01
C GLY A 95 2.20 -2.31 -20.27
N ALA A 96 1.36 -1.93 -19.30
CA ALA A 96 0.55 -0.72 -19.39
C ALA A 96 1.40 0.55 -19.46
N ALA A 97 2.47 0.64 -18.67
CA ALA A 97 3.39 1.78 -18.70
C ALA A 97 4.11 1.90 -20.05
N VAL A 98 4.58 0.78 -20.61
CA VAL A 98 5.20 0.74 -21.95
C VAL A 98 4.18 1.15 -23.02
N ALA A 99 2.96 0.60 -22.98
CA ALA A 99 1.91 0.96 -23.92
C ALA A 99 1.51 2.44 -23.82
N ALA A 100 1.51 3.02 -22.63
CA ALA A 100 1.26 4.44 -22.42
C ALA A 100 2.38 5.31 -23.00
N ARG A 101 3.65 4.93 -22.82
CA ARG A 101 4.81 5.64 -23.38
C ARG A 101 4.86 5.63 -24.91
N ARG A 102 4.30 4.59 -25.55
CA ARG A 102 4.21 4.51 -27.02
C ARG A 102 3.15 5.43 -27.63
N ARG A 103 2.31 6.09 -26.82
CA ARG A 103 1.30 7.01 -27.36
C ARG A 103 1.97 8.33 -27.73
N PRO A 104 1.86 8.78 -29.00
CA PRO A 104 2.38 10.08 -29.39
C PRO A 104 1.68 11.20 -28.59
N PRO A 105 2.38 12.30 -28.29
CA PRO A 105 1.77 13.44 -27.63
C PRO A 105 0.61 13.96 -28.47
N ALA A 106 -0.51 14.31 -27.81
CA ALA A 106 -1.72 14.81 -28.47
C ALA A 106 -1.54 16.22 -29.08
N ILE A 107 -0.45 16.91 -28.73
CA ILE A 107 -0.12 18.24 -29.20
C ILE A 107 1.23 18.14 -29.91
N GLY A 108 1.24 18.36 -31.22
CA GLY A 108 2.48 18.48 -31.98
C GLY A 108 3.21 19.78 -31.68
N THR A 109 4.45 19.89 -32.14
CA THR A 109 5.29 21.08 -31.95
C THR A 109 4.65 22.31 -32.58
N VAL A 110 4.35 23.31 -31.76
CA VAL A 110 3.82 24.61 -32.19
C VAL A 110 5.00 25.52 -32.49
N THR A 111 5.09 26.03 -33.72
CA THR A 111 6.15 26.97 -34.13
C THR A 111 5.60 28.39 -34.25
N MET A 112 6.38 29.36 -33.77
CA MET A 112 6.05 30.77 -33.86
C MET A 112 6.84 31.41 -35.00
N GLY A 113 6.16 32.12 -35.90
CA GLY A 113 6.80 32.85 -36.98
C GLY A 113 7.39 34.19 -36.51
N PRO A 114 8.35 34.77 -37.26
CA PRO A 114 8.85 36.12 -37.00
C PRO A 114 7.69 37.12 -37.13
N GLY A 115 7.23 37.67 -36.00
CA GLY A 115 6.01 38.49 -35.90
C GLY A 115 4.94 37.95 -34.95
N GLY A 116 5.16 36.80 -34.30
CA GLY A 116 4.31 36.31 -33.21
C GLY A 116 3.12 35.45 -33.65
N TRP A 117 2.96 35.17 -34.94
CA TRP A 117 1.91 34.29 -35.45
C TRP A 117 2.24 32.82 -35.16
N VAL A 118 1.21 32.04 -34.85
CA VAL A 118 1.33 30.60 -34.61
C VAL A 118 0.84 29.84 -35.86
N SER A 119 1.72 29.04 -36.47
CA SER A 119 1.34 28.19 -37.59
C SER A 119 1.03 26.78 -37.11
N LEU A 120 -0.20 26.30 -37.38
CA LEU A 120 -0.66 24.94 -37.07
C LEU A 120 -0.49 23.97 -38.26
N LYS A 121 0.23 24.37 -39.32
CA LYS A 121 0.41 23.54 -40.53
C LYS A 121 1.16 22.25 -40.19
N GLY A 122 0.59 21.11 -40.59
CA GLY A 122 1.18 19.78 -40.39
C GLY A 122 0.84 19.11 -39.06
N LEU A 123 0.01 19.73 -38.20
CA LEU A 123 -0.49 19.03 -37.02
C LEU A 123 -1.46 17.92 -37.45
N PRO A 124 -1.32 16.70 -36.90
CA PRO A 124 -2.25 15.62 -37.18
C PRO A 124 -3.67 16.05 -36.78
N LEU A 125 -4.67 15.75 -37.62
CA LEU A 125 -6.06 16.02 -37.28
C LEU A 125 -6.38 15.36 -35.93
N PRO A 126 -7.18 16.02 -35.06
CA PRO A 126 -7.59 15.43 -33.80
C PRO A 126 -8.20 14.05 -34.09
N PRO A 127 -7.74 12.98 -33.41
CA PRO A 127 -8.32 11.67 -33.62
C PRO A 127 -9.82 11.74 -33.32
N ALA A 128 -10.63 11.11 -34.17
CA ALA A 128 -12.07 10.99 -33.95
C ALA A 128 -12.31 10.46 -32.53
N ARG A 129 -13.33 11.00 -31.84
CA ARG A 129 -13.63 10.66 -30.44
C ARG A 129 -13.78 9.14 -30.30
N THR A 130 -12.74 8.48 -29.82
CA THR A 130 -12.77 7.03 -29.59
C THR A 130 -13.83 6.75 -28.52
N PRO A 131 -14.69 5.74 -28.72
CA PRO A 131 -15.70 5.37 -27.74
C PRO A 131 -15.06 5.09 -26.38
N ARG A 132 -15.75 5.47 -25.29
CA ARG A 132 -15.24 5.28 -23.93
C ARG A 132 -14.87 3.81 -23.71
N PRO A 133 -13.62 3.50 -23.32
CA PRO A 133 -13.23 2.13 -23.04
C PRO A 133 -14.06 1.60 -21.86
N TRP A 134 -14.41 0.32 -21.91
CA TRP A 134 -15.33 -0.33 -20.96
C TRP A 134 -14.86 -0.20 -19.51
N TRP A 135 -13.55 -0.32 -19.26
CA TRP A 135 -12.97 -0.14 -17.93
C TRP A 135 -13.22 1.27 -17.37
N ALA A 136 -13.22 2.31 -18.22
CA ALA A 136 -13.47 3.68 -17.77
C ALA A 136 -14.93 3.88 -17.35
N ARG A 137 -15.85 3.07 -17.90
CA ARG A 137 -17.25 3.03 -17.46
C ARG A 137 -17.37 2.30 -16.12
N LEU A 138 -16.69 1.16 -15.98
CA LEU A 138 -16.68 0.39 -14.72
C LEU A 138 -16.06 1.18 -13.56
N LEU A 139 -14.90 1.80 -13.78
CA LEU A 139 -14.22 2.61 -12.77
C LEU A 139 -14.85 3.99 -12.54
N ARG A 140 -15.95 4.31 -13.25
CA ARG A 140 -16.57 5.65 -13.26
C ARG A 140 -15.54 6.78 -13.44
N ALA A 141 -14.49 6.54 -14.22
CA ALA A 141 -13.40 7.49 -14.39
C ALA A 141 -13.93 8.76 -15.07
N ARG A 142 -13.89 9.88 -14.34
CA ARG A 142 -14.23 11.20 -14.88
C ARG A 142 -13.01 11.76 -15.59
N ARG A 143 -13.23 12.43 -16.73
CA ARG A 143 -12.16 13.20 -17.36
C ARG A 143 -11.77 14.31 -16.39
N LEU A 144 -10.49 14.42 -16.09
CA LEU A 144 -9.94 15.62 -15.47
C LEU A 144 -10.04 16.73 -16.51
N VAL A 145 -11.00 17.61 -16.34
CA VAL A 145 -11.10 18.86 -17.09
C VAL A 145 -10.29 19.87 -16.30
N VAL A 146 -9.15 20.30 -16.83
CA VAL A 146 -8.42 21.43 -16.26
C VAL A 146 -9.29 22.66 -16.47
N GLN A 147 -9.86 23.21 -15.41
CA GLN A 147 -10.50 24.52 -15.45
C GLN A 147 -9.42 25.55 -15.78
N ARG A 148 -9.63 26.28 -16.87
CA ARG A 148 -8.89 27.50 -17.20
C ARG A 148 -9.48 28.67 -16.43
#